data_AF-A0A3B4D4I3-F1
#
_entry.id   AF-A0A3B4D4I3-F1
#
_cell.length_a   1.000
_cell.length_b   1.000
_cell.length_c   1.000
_cell.angle_alpha   90.00
_cell.angle_beta   90.00
_cell.angle_gamma   90.00
#
_symmetry.space_group_name_H-M   'P 1'
#
loop_
_entity.id
_entity.type
_entity.pdbx_description
1 polymer ?
#
loop_
_entity_poly.entity_id
_entity_poly.type
_entity_poly.pdbx_seq_one_letter_code
_entity_poly.pdbx_strand_id
1 'polypeptide(L)'
;MRSSAIMPGESLKMVAIILMISGSANAQTAAITESPTSSTAADIAITDISTESTTSSTAADTDTTSIIINPLGSTTATSTTGVNKIILNTSTAATISTTEALLFYPFGTAFDDTRNNVSDDGSSPAIRLQSPFTFFGHTYSQIYVNNNGHLTFDRPWYGYTPYQFPAHGVRDIIAPFWTDIDTTLNSVISYNQYSNSSVLSQATQDINQYFPGLNFTASWVFVATWDKVLYYNNPSQSSFQVVLISGGNSSFILMNYGVIAPTVLKVEAGYDTVNSTDYFLIPRSNDTSFISNLSNSSNVNVPGRWAFKVTGGPRNFFSQASQLPVFYPFGLGAGDTSNGPSDDGSSSAIGLQSLFSFFGRTYSRLFVNNNGYLTFDQAMSSWVPVRFVANIGRDIIAPLWTDIDNRANGVISYNQYSNGSVLSQATRDINQYFPGVNFTASWVFVATWDKVAYYSYSGTETSFQVVLISGGNFSFVLMNYGDIAPTNLRAEAGYDTNFIDYFVILWSENKFTIQNLTYLSNVNVPGRWAFLVNQPSDAITRDDVLGVRLKVLTGSNLTDTNNQKIFLQQFQDTLRKKGVPSTVRIKLSRVQNKRP
;
A
#
# COMPACT_ATOMS: atom_id res chain seq x y z
N MET A 1 37.70 -25.25 -13.49
CA MET A 1 38.05 -24.36 -12.36
C MET A 1 36.85 -24.34 -11.42
N ARG A 2 37.09 -24.64 -10.15
CA ARG A 2 36.11 -25.24 -9.23
C ARG A 2 35.00 -24.27 -8.82
N SER A 3 33.75 -24.72 -9.02
CA SER A 3 32.57 -24.28 -8.29
C SER A 3 32.71 -24.72 -6.83
N SER A 4 32.52 -23.80 -5.87
CA SER A 4 32.44 -24.11 -4.45
C SER A 4 30.98 -24.32 -4.07
N ALA A 5 30.59 -25.58 -4.00
CA ALA A 5 29.38 -26.00 -3.31
C ALA A 5 29.52 -25.75 -1.80
N ILE A 6 28.47 -25.24 -1.17
CA ILE A 6 28.38 -25.04 0.28
C ILE A 6 28.32 -26.43 0.94
N MET A 7 29.21 -26.68 1.90
CA MET A 7 29.24 -27.91 2.70
C MET A 7 28.05 -27.94 3.68
N PRO A 8 27.43 -29.11 3.94
CA PRO A 8 26.40 -29.25 4.97
C PRO A 8 27.08 -29.19 6.35
N GLY A 9 26.99 -28.05 7.02
CA GLY A 9 27.59 -27.84 8.34
C GLY A 9 27.71 -26.41 8.84
N GLU A 10 27.45 -25.37 8.03
CA GLU A 10 27.43 -24.00 8.53
C GLU A 10 26.08 -23.69 9.20
N SER A 11 26.08 -23.60 10.53
CA SER A 11 24.92 -23.17 11.30
C SER A 11 24.63 -21.69 11.06
N LEU A 12 23.38 -21.38 10.69
CA LEU A 12 22.87 -20.00 10.65
C LEU A 12 23.06 -19.36 12.03
N LYS A 13 23.68 -18.17 12.07
CA LYS A 13 23.89 -17.43 13.33
C LYS A 13 22.86 -16.31 13.42
N MET A 14 22.22 -16.20 14.58
CA MET A 14 21.35 -15.08 14.89
C MET A 14 22.20 -13.92 15.40
N VAL A 15 22.11 -12.77 14.75
CA VAL A 15 22.91 -11.60 15.07
C VAL A 15 21.99 -10.44 15.41
N ALA A 16 22.18 -9.84 16.60
CA ALA A 16 21.50 -8.60 16.95
C ALA A 16 22.29 -7.41 16.41
N ILE A 17 21.62 -6.58 15.62
CA ILE A 17 22.19 -5.43 14.94
C ILE A 17 21.50 -4.16 15.43
N ILE A 18 22.26 -3.14 15.82
CA ILE A 18 21.73 -1.79 16.02
C ILE A 18 22.02 -0.99 14.76
N LEU A 19 20.97 -0.48 14.11
CA LEU A 19 21.06 0.45 13.00
C LEU A 19 20.70 1.84 13.48
N MET A 20 21.49 2.82 13.06
CA MET A 20 21.17 4.23 13.16
C MET A 20 20.59 4.62 11.81
N ILE A 21 19.29 4.87 11.78
CA ILE A 21 18.60 5.37 10.61
C ILE A 21 18.61 6.88 10.71
N SER A 22 19.14 7.55 9.69
CA SER A 22 19.15 9.00 9.63
C SER A 22 18.52 9.49 8.34
N GLY A 23 17.56 10.40 8.45
CA GLY A 23 16.82 11.03 7.36
C GLY A 23 15.76 11.96 7.95
N SER A 24 15.33 13.00 7.22
CA SER A 24 14.40 14.00 7.76
C SER A 24 13.21 13.32 8.44
N ALA A 25 12.83 13.77 9.64
CA ALA A 25 11.81 13.18 10.53
C ALA A 25 10.39 12.95 9.95
N ASN A 26 10.18 13.17 8.65
CA ASN A 26 8.88 13.14 7.98
C ASN A 26 8.70 11.96 6.99
N ALA A 27 9.59 10.98 6.97
CA ALA A 27 9.29 9.69 6.33
C ALA A 27 8.40 8.87 7.28
N GLN A 28 7.10 8.75 6.97
CA GLN A 28 6.25 7.76 7.65
C GLN A 28 6.93 6.39 7.55
N THR A 29 7.24 5.79 8.70
CA THR A 29 7.83 4.45 8.79
C THR A 29 6.89 3.43 8.17
N ALA A 30 7.22 2.95 6.98
CA ALA A 30 6.72 1.67 6.50
C ALA A 30 7.23 0.60 7.48
N ALA A 31 6.33 -0.09 8.17
CA ALA A 31 6.69 -1.19 9.04
C ALA A 31 7.28 -2.34 8.20
N ILE A 32 8.53 -2.71 8.45
CA ILE A 32 9.20 -3.82 7.76
C ILE A 32 9.35 -4.96 8.77
N THR A 33 8.41 -5.89 8.79
CA THR A 33 8.53 -7.13 9.57
C THR A 33 8.54 -8.31 8.60
N GLU A 34 9.67 -9.01 8.52
CA GLU A 34 9.76 -10.31 7.83
C GLU A 34 10.11 -11.42 8.83
N SER A 35 9.88 -12.66 8.40
CA SER A 35 10.35 -13.91 9.01
C SER A 35 10.78 -14.85 7.86
N PRO A 36 11.74 -15.76 8.08
CA PRO A 36 12.58 -16.35 7.02
C PRO A 36 11.88 -17.46 6.23
N THR A 37 12.15 -17.56 4.92
CA THR A 37 12.12 -18.85 4.20
C THR A 37 13.30 -18.98 3.24
N SER A 38 13.91 -20.16 3.25
CA SER A 38 15.15 -20.52 2.54
C SER A 38 15.00 -20.57 1.02
N SER A 39 15.91 -19.91 0.29
CA SER A 39 16.49 -20.47 -0.93
C SER A 39 17.82 -19.79 -1.27
N THR A 40 18.65 -20.48 -2.04
CA THR A 40 20.08 -20.29 -2.22
C THR A 40 20.47 -19.04 -3.03
N ALA A 41 20.43 -17.90 -2.37
CA ALA A 41 21.33 -16.75 -2.55
C ALA A 41 21.50 -16.14 -1.16
N ALA A 42 22.52 -15.33 -0.92
CA ALA A 42 22.79 -14.75 0.41
C ALA A 42 21.72 -13.72 0.82
N ASP A 43 20.51 -14.18 1.11
CA ASP A 43 19.39 -13.38 1.58
C ASP A 43 19.45 -13.21 3.10
N ILE A 44 19.31 -11.96 3.51
CA ILE A 44 19.29 -11.49 4.88
C ILE A 44 17.86 -11.66 5.40
N ALA A 45 17.64 -12.54 6.37
CA ALA A 45 16.34 -12.66 7.02
C ALA A 45 16.31 -11.83 8.31
N ILE A 46 15.46 -10.80 8.35
CA ILE A 46 15.16 -10.02 9.56
C ILE A 46 14.08 -10.80 10.32
N THR A 47 14.17 -10.88 11.64
CA THR A 47 13.30 -11.73 12.48
C THR A 47 12.61 -11.00 13.61
N ASP A 48 13.03 -9.77 13.93
CA ASP A 48 12.40 -8.90 14.93
C ASP A 48 12.88 -7.47 14.74
N ILE A 49 11.97 -6.50 14.85
CA ILE A 49 12.28 -5.06 14.94
C ILE A 49 11.76 -4.54 16.29
N SER A 50 12.64 -3.94 17.09
CA SER A 50 12.25 -3.18 18.29
C SER A 50 12.83 -1.77 18.25
N THR A 51 12.00 -0.75 18.46
CA THR A 51 12.40 0.65 18.56
C THR A 51 12.67 1.02 20.03
N GLU A 52 13.88 1.48 20.34
CA GLU A 52 14.19 2.13 21.63
C GLU A 52 14.51 3.60 21.35
N SER A 53 13.65 4.52 21.80
CA SER A 53 13.96 5.96 21.81
C SER A 53 14.82 6.27 23.03
N THR A 54 16.14 6.42 22.85
CA THR A 54 17.04 6.85 23.93
C THR A 54 17.37 8.33 23.78
N THR A 55 16.63 9.19 24.48
CA THR A 55 17.11 10.53 24.79
C THR A 55 18.27 10.40 25.77
N SER A 56 19.42 10.99 25.43
CA SER A 56 20.63 10.92 26.23
C SER A 56 20.46 11.61 27.59
N SER A 57 20.49 10.85 28.68
CA SER A 57 20.99 11.34 29.96
C SER A 57 21.68 10.21 30.73
N THR A 58 22.91 10.49 31.14
CA THR A 58 23.81 9.68 31.96
C THR A 58 23.18 9.14 33.25
N ALA A 59 23.23 7.82 33.49
CA ALA A 59 23.75 7.18 34.72
C ALA A 59 23.32 5.70 34.85
N ALA A 60 24.30 4.87 35.23
CA ALA A 60 24.28 3.63 36.02
C ALA A 60 23.27 2.49 35.70
N ASP A 61 23.89 1.36 35.37
CA ASP A 61 23.45 -0.03 35.50
C ASP A 61 22.82 -0.35 36.89
N THR A 62 21.67 -1.02 36.91
CA THR A 62 21.33 -2.12 37.85
C THR A 62 19.96 -2.72 37.53
N ASP A 63 20.01 -3.98 37.13
CA ASP A 63 19.29 -5.11 37.72
C ASP A 63 17.79 -5.40 37.45
N THR A 64 17.60 -6.70 37.36
CA THR A 64 16.43 -7.53 37.18
C THR A 64 15.26 -7.22 38.13
N THR A 65 14.02 -7.29 37.63
CA THR A 65 12.83 -7.51 38.48
C THR A 65 11.81 -8.45 37.83
N SER A 66 11.83 -9.69 38.31
CA SER A 66 10.73 -10.64 38.29
C SER A 66 9.63 -10.20 39.26
N ILE A 67 8.36 -10.22 38.84
CA ILE A 67 7.20 -9.85 39.67
C ILE A 67 6.68 -11.08 40.42
N ILE A 68 6.67 -11.00 41.75
CA ILE A 68 6.03 -11.93 42.70
C ILE A 68 4.61 -11.44 42.98
N ILE A 69 3.62 -12.33 42.96
CA ILE A 69 2.22 -12.05 43.35
C ILE A 69 1.96 -12.67 44.72
N ASN A 70 1.47 -11.89 45.69
CA ASN A 70 0.84 -12.38 46.91
C ASN A 70 -0.59 -11.80 47.07
N PRO A 71 -1.57 -12.56 47.62
CA PRO A 71 -2.98 -12.18 47.57
C PRO A 71 -3.56 -11.60 48.88
N LEU A 72 -4.72 -10.96 48.70
CA LEU A 72 -5.86 -10.72 49.61
C LEU A 72 -5.82 -9.57 50.65
N GLY A 73 -6.90 -8.78 50.65
CA GLY A 73 -7.29 -7.94 51.80
C GLY A 73 -8.37 -6.88 51.49
N SER A 74 -9.60 -7.14 51.93
CA SER A 74 -10.82 -6.32 51.83
C SER A 74 -10.86 -5.12 52.79
N THR A 75 -11.43 -3.97 52.41
CA THR A 75 -12.62 -3.29 53.04
C THR A 75 -12.81 -1.80 52.65
N THR A 76 -13.98 -1.51 52.05
CA THR A 76 -15.01 -0.47 52.35
C THR A 76 -14.81 1.06 52.21
N ALA A 77 -15.54 1.62 51.21
CA ALA A 77 -16.31 2.91 51.10
C ALA A 77 -15.61 4.29 51.28
N THR A 78 -15.92 5.40 50.57
CA THR A 78 -17.17 5.88 49.92
C THR A 78 -16.89 7.05 48.92
N SER A 79 -17.60 7.07 47.78
CA SER A 79 -18.09 8.21 46.92
C SER A 79 -17.15 9.39 46.54
N THR A 80 -16.94 9.81 45.28
CA THR A 80 -17.91 10.24 44.24
C THR A 80 -17.24 10.43 42.84
N THR A 81 -18.08 10.45 41.79
CA THR A 81 -17.88 10.92 40.38
C THR A 81 -17.14 10.03 39.36
N GLY A 82 -17.88 9.09 38.75
CA GLY A 82 -18.36 9.26 37.36
C GLY A 82 -17.41 9.04 36.19
N VAL A 83 -16.91 7.81 35.98
CA VAL A 83 -16.65 7.25 34.64
C VAL A 83 -17.09 5.79 34.66
N ASN A 84 -18.04 5.40 33.80
CA ASN A 84 -18.52 4.02 33.69
C ASN A 84 -17.42 3.11 33.16
N LYS A 85 -16.67 2.50 34.08
CA LYS A 85 -15.78 1.37 33.83
C LYS A 85 -16.65 0.13 33.65
N ILE A 86 -16.78 -0.35 32.41
CA ILE A 86 -17.39 -1.65 32.13
C ILE A 86 -16.47 -2.71 32.74
N ILE A 87 -16.92 -3.35 33.81
CA ILE A 87 -16.28 -4.50 34.43
C ILE A 87 -16.71 -5.73 33.62
N LEU A 88 -15.81 -6.27 32.79
CA LEU A 88 -15.97 -7.60 32.21
C LEU A 88 -15.53 -8.63 33.25
N ASN A 89 -16.52 -9.25 33.91
CA ASN A 89 -16.31 -10.51 34.63
C ASN A 89 -16.26 -11.64 33.58
N THR A 90 -15.07 -12.16 33.29
CA THR A 90 -14.94 -13.42 32.55
C THR A 90 -14.00 -14.35 33.29
N SER A 91 -14.58 -15.29 34.03
CA SER A 91 -13.91 -16.54 34.36
C SER A 91 -13.62 -17.31 33.07
N THR A 92 -12.38 -17.80 32.96
CA THR A 92 -11.88 -18.72 31.92
C THR A 92 -12.04 -18.26 30.48
N ALA A 93 -11.09 -17.45 30.00
CA ALA A 93 -10.87 -17.24 28.57
C ALA A 93 -9.38 -17.46 28.25
N ALA A 94 -9.14 -18.35 27.28
CA ALA A 94 -7.84 -18.57 26.67
C ALA A 94 -7.30 -17.25 26.10
N THR A 95 -5.99 -17.05 26.25
CA THR A 95 -5.25 -15.90 25.73
C THR A 95 -5.30 -15.88 24.21
N ILE A 96 -6.18 -15.06 23.64
CA ILE A 96 -6.17 -14.67 22.22
C ILE A 96 -5.24 -13.46 22.08
N SER A 97 -4.34 -13.49 21.10
CA SER A 97 -3.47 -12.37 20.75
C SER A 97 -4.31 -11.13 20.40
N THR A 98 -4.02 -9.99 21.04
CA THR A 98 -4.87 -8.79 21.08
C THR A 98 -4.96 -8.01 19.76
N THR A 99 -4.20 -8.38 18.72
CA THR A 99 -4.16 -7.70 17.41
C THR A 99 -5.18 -8.21 16.40
N GLU A 100 -5.47 -9.51 16.35
CA GLU A 100 -6.48 -10.08 15.41
C GLU A 100 -7.91 -9.68 15.78
N ALA A 101 -8.18 -9.54 17.08
CA ALA A 101 -9.50 -9.19 17.61
C ALA A 101 -9.98 -7.77 17.24
N LEU A 102 -9.07 -6.87 16.84
CA LEU A 102 -9.41 -5.50 16.42
C LEU A 102 -9.56 -5.35 14.90
N LEU A 103 -9.05 -6.32 14.12
CA LEU A 103 -9.08 -6.27 12.66
C LEU A 103 -10.32 -6.96 12.07
N PHE A 104 -10.75 -8.09 12.63
CA PHE A 104 -11.86 -8.85 12.10
C PHE A 104 -13.20 -8.32 12.61
N TYR A 105 -14.19 -8.29 11.72
CA TYR A 105 -15.58 -8.15 12.11
C TYR A 105 -15.99 -9.37 12.93
N PRO A 106 -16.99 -9.25 13.83
CA PRO A 106 -17.44 -10.36 14.67
C PRO A 106 -17.72 -11.62 13.84
N PHE A 107 -17.23 -12.77 14.33
CA PHE A 107 -17.39 -14.06 13.64
C PHE A 107 -17.34 -15.24 14.63
N GLY A 108 -17.84 -16.38 14.18
CA GLY A 108 -17.88 -17.63 14.94
C GLY A 108 -19.17 -17.83 15.73
N THR A 109 -19.22 -18.91 16.52
CA THR A 109 -20.46 -19.39 17.15
C THR A 109 -21.03 -18.44 18.20
N ALA A 110 -20.21 -17.55 18.77
CA ALA A 110 -20.67 -16.52 19.71
C ALA A 110 -21.48 -15.40 19.02
N PHE A 111 -21.45 -15.34 17.68
CA PHE A 111 -22.14 -14.33 16.87
C PHE A 111 -23.14 -14.99 15.90
N ASP A 112 -23.62 -16.20 16.21
CA ASP A 112 -24.62 -16.94 15.44
C ASP A 112 -24.23 -17.23 13.98
N ASP A 113 -22.93 -17.32 13.69
CA ASP A 113 -22.47 -17.65 12.34
C ASP A 113 -22.91 -19.06 11.91
N THR A 114 -23.31 -19.17 10.65
CA THR A 114 -23.49 -20.47 9.99
C THR A 114 -22.15 -21.01 9.54
N ARG A 115 -21.85 -22.28 9.86
CA ARG A 115 -20.63 -22.95 9.41
C ARG A 115 -20.85 -23.63 8.06
N ASN A 116 -19.85 -23.56 7.19
CA ASN A 116 -19.79 -24.43 6.02
C ASN A 116 -19.61 -25.89 6.44
N ASN A 117 -20.09 -26.80 5.58
CA ASN A 117 -19.81 -28.22 5.74
C ASN A 117 -18.31 -28.48 5.54
N VAL A 118 -17.79 -29.38 6.36
CA VAL A 118 -16.43 -29.89 6.23
C VAL A 118 -16.32 -30.70 4.94
N SER A 119 -15.44 -30.26 4.04
CA SER A 119 -15.15 -30.86 2.75
C SER A 119 -13.86 -30.25 2.21
N ASP A 120 -13.06 -31.04 1.50
CA ASP A 120 -11.85 -30.59 0.79
C ASP A 120 -12.25 -29.50 -0.25
N ASP A 121 -12.88 -29.93 -1.34
CA ASP A 121 -13.44 -29.02 -2.36
C ASP A 121 -14.93 -28.74 -2.14
N GLY A 122 -15.25 -28.00 -1.08
CA GLY A 122 -16.63 -27.68 -0.68
C GLY A 122 -17.12 -26.26 -1.01
N SER A 123 -18.43 -26.06 -0.97
CA SER A 123 -19.05 -24.74 -0.98
C SER A 123 -20.35 -24.75 -0.16
N SER A 124 -20.76 -23.60 0.33
CA SER A 124 -22.05 -23.42 1.00
C SER A 124 -23.22 -23.76 0.08
N PRO A 125 -24.41 -24.08 0.62
CA PRO A 125 -25.65 -23.92 -0.15
C PRO A 125 -25.83 -22.45 -0.57
N ALA A 126 -26.83 -22.18 -1.41
CA ALA A 126 -27.17 -20.81 -1.80
C ALA A 126 -27.57 -19.99 -0.56
N ILE A 127 -26.82 -18.92 -0.27
CA ILE A 127 -27.12 -18.01 0.84
C ILE A 127 -27.93 -16.85 0.29
N ARG A 128 -29.21 -16.76 0.67
CA ARG A 128 -30.05 -15.63 0.28
C ARG A 128 -29.61 -14.37 1.03
N LEU A 129 -29.32 -13.31 0.30
CA LEU A 129 -28.94 -12.03 0.90
C LEU A 129 -30.19 -11.33 1.46
N GLN A 130 -30.11 -10.82 2.68
CA GLN A 130 -31.18 -10.06 3.33
C GLN A 130 -31.36 -8.68 2.67
N SER A 131 -30.30 -8.15 2.06
CA SER A 131 -30.32 -7.00 1.19
C SER A 131 -29.57 -7.31 -0.11
N PRO A 132 -30.05 -6.90 -1.29
CA PRO A 132 -29.30 -7.09 -2.52
C PRO A 132 -27.93 -6.41 -2.46
N PHE A 133 -26.90 -7.10 -2.96
CA PHE A 133 -25.54 -6.57 -3.07
C PHE A 133 -25.24 -6.19 -4.52
N THR A 134 -24.81 -4.96 -4.77
CA THR A 134 -24.41 -4.55 -6.12
C THR A 134 -22.90 -4.69 -6.28
N PHE A 135 -22.49 -5.48 -7.26
CA PHE A 135 -21.11 -5.73 -7.63
C PHE A 135 -20.92 -5.31 -9.09
N PHE A 136 -20.21 -4.19 -9.28
CA PHE A 136 -19.91 -3.56 -10.57
C PHE A 136 -21.11 -3.39 -11.52
N GLY A 137 -22.25 -2.96 -10.96
CA GLY A 137 -23.49 -2.73 -11.73
C GLY A 137 -24.39 -3.97 -11.87
N HIS A 138 -23.92 -5.15 -11.45
CA HIS A 138 -24.76 -6.33 -11.30
C HIS A 138 -25.27 -6.44 -9.87
N THR A 139 -26.59 -6.58 -9.71
CA THR A 139 -27.21 -6.74 -8.38
C THR A 139 -27.51 -8.21 -8.12
N TYR A 140 -26.96 -8.72 -7.02
CA TYR A 140 -27.11 -10.10 -6.58
C TYR A 140 -28.00 -10.21 -5.36
N SER A 141 -28.85 -11.24 -5.33
CA SER A 141 -29.71 -11.57 -4.19
C SER A 141 -29.27 -12.84 -3.46
N GLN A 142 -28.15 -13.44 -3.89
CA GLN A 142 -27.60 -14.65 -3.31
C GLN A 142 -26.08 -14.65 -3.42
N ILE A 143 -25.42 -15.44 -2.58
CA ILE A 143 -23.97 -15.65 -2.60
C ILE A 143 -23.65 -17.09 -2.18
N TYR A 144 -22.47 -17.56 -2.54
CA TYR A 144 -21.91 -18.84 -2.14
C TYR A 144 -20.54 -18.62 -1.51
N VAL A 145 -20.30 -19.19 -0.34
CA VAL A 145 -18.99 -19.18 0.35
C VAL A 145 -18.30 -20.48 0.05
N ASN A 146 -17.19 -20.44 -0.70
CA ASN A 146 -16.43 -21.63 -1.06
C ASN A 146 -15.31 -21.92 -0.03
N ASN A 147 -15.00 -23.21 0.16
CA ASN A 147 -14.03 -23.65 1.16
C ASN A 147 -12.59 -23.21 0.83
N ASN A 148 -12.27 -23.14 -0.46
CA ASN A 148 -11.01 -22.68 -1.05
C ASN A 148 -10.87 -21.14 -1.09
N GLY A 149 -11.65 -20.39 -0.31
CA GLY A 149 -11.33 -18.98 -0.03
C GLY A 149 -11.82 -17.95 -1.06
N HIS A 150 -12.88 -18.27 -1.78
CA HIS A 150 -13.56 -17.35 -2.70
C HIS A 150 -15.09 -17.34 -2.54
N LEU A 151 -15.72 -16.32 -3.10
CA LEU A 151 -17.15 -16.13 -3.16
C LEU A 151 -17.62 -16.07 -4.62
N THR A 152 -18.79 -16.62 -4.88
CA THR A 152 -19.45 -16.54 -6.20
C THR A 152 -20.93 -16.25 -6.02
N PHE A 153 -21.61 -15.81 -7.08
CA PHE A 153 -23.00 -15.37 -7.01
C PHE A 153 -23.98 -16.25 -7.81
N ASP A 154 -23.48 -16.95 -8.84
CA ASP A 154 -24.31 -17.70 -9.80
C ASP A 154 -24.67 -19.11 -9.31
N ARG A 155 -23.67 -19.89 -8.88
CA ARG A 155 -23.80 -21.27 -8.41
C ARG A 155 -22.58 -21.67 -7.57
N PRO A 156 -22.65 -22.71 -6.72
CA PRO A 156 -21.46 -23.19 -6.02
C PRO A 156 -20.37 -23.55 -7.03
N TRP A 157 -19.13 -23.33 -6.61
CA TRP A 157 -17.94 -23.68 -7.37
C TRP A 157 -16.99 -24.48 -6.48
N TYR A 158 -16.14 -25.29 -7.10
CA TYR A 158 -15.26 -26.24 -6.43
C TYR A 158 -13.82 -26.13 -6.94
N GLY A 159 -13.47 -25.01 -7.58
CA GLY A 159 -12.10 -24.78 -8.05
C GLY A 159 -11.16 -24.54 -6.88
N TYR A 160 -10.16 -25.40 -6.69
CA TYR A 160 -9.09 -25.22 -5.69
C TYR A 160 -7.83 -24.57 -6.26
N THR A 161 -7.59 -24.72 -7.57
CA THR A 161 -6.44 -24.11 -8.24
C THR A 161 -6.80 -22.74 -8.80
N PRO A 162 -6.18 -21.66 -8.30
CA PRO A 162 -6.44 -20.31 -8.80
C PRO A 162 -6.02 -20.11 -10.25
N TYR A 163 -6.81 -19.33 -10.98
CA TYR A 163 -6.39 -18.68 -12.23
C TYR A 163 -6.02 -17.22 -11.95
N GLN A 164 -5.10 -16.69 -12.73
CA GLN A 164 -4.62 -15.32 -12.55
C GLN A 164 -5.66 -14.29 -13.00
N PHE A 165 -5.93 -13.27 -12.18
CA PHE A 165 -6.71 -12.10 -12.59
C PHE A 165 -5.85 -11.14 -13.44
N PRO A 166 -6.39 -10.53 -14.52
CA PRO A 166 -7.71 -10.76 -15.09
C PRO A 166 -7.79 -12.12 -15.80
N ALA A 167 -8.86 -12.85 -15.57
CA ALA A 167 -9.07 -14.18 -16.10
C ALA A 167 -9.86 -14.21 -17.41
N HIS A 168 -10.54 -13.11 -17.73
CA HIS A 168 -11.54 -13.02 -18.80
C HIS A 168 -12.57 -14.15 -18.73
N GLY A 169 -12.95 -14.50 -17.50
CA GLY A 169 -13.83 -15.63 -17.18
C GLY A 169 -15.31 -15.30 -17.39
N VAL A 170 -16.17 -16.30 -17.18
CA VAL A 170 -17.63 -16.17 -17.34
C VAL A 170 -18.36 -15.89 -16.02
N ARG A 171 -17.64 -15.49 -14.97
CA ARG A 171 -18.16 -15.43 -13.61
C ARG A 171 -17.61 -14.26 -12.83
N ASP A 172 -18.49 -13.63 -12.06
CA ASP A 172 -18.12 -12.70 -10.99
C ASP A 172 -17.62 -13.46 -9.76
N ILE A 173 -16.41 -13.11 -9.32
CA ILE A 173 -15.73 -13.75 -8.20
C ILE A 173 -15.12 -12.69 -7.26
N ILE A 174 -15.28 -12.92 -5.96
CA ILE A 174 -14.54 -12.20 -4.91
C ILE A 174 -13.67 -13.23 -4.20
N ALA A 175 -12.36 -13.12 -4.34
CA ALA A 175 -11.40 -14.06 -3.79
C ALA A 175 -10.55 -13.34 -2.73
N PRO A 176 -10.97 -13.22 -1.46
CA PRO A 176 -10.09 -12.65 -0.44
C PRO A 176 -8.78 -13.43 -0.33
N PHE A 177 -8.80 -14.76 -0.53
CA PHE A 177 -7.60 -15.60 -0.55
C PHE A 177 -7.95 -16.94 -1.20
N TRP A 178 -7.89 -17.04 -2.53
CA TRP A 178 -8.20 -18.29 -3.22
C TRP A 178 -6.99 -19.21 -3.27
N THR A 179 -7.06 -20.38 -2.64
CA THR A 179 -6.06 -21.45 -2.74
C THR A 179 -6.67 -22.81 -2.35
N ASP A 180 -5.89 -23.87 -2.45
CA ASP A 180 -6.29 -25.22 -2.05
C ASP A 180 -6.30 -25.37 -0.51
N ILE A 181 -7.49 -25.30 0.08
CA ILE A 181 -7.73 -25.28 1.54
C ILE A 181 -8.43 -26.56 1.96
N ASP A 182 -7.82 -27.31 2.86
CA ASP A 182 -8.39 -28.52 3.43
C ASP A 182 -9.15 -28.19 4.72
N THR A 183 -10.47 -28.37 4.71
CA THR A 183 -11.30 -28.15 5.90
C THR A 183 -11.53 -29.37 6.77
N THR A 184 -11.00 -30.53 6.37
CA THR A 184 -11.20 -31.82 7.07
C THR A 184 -10.49 -31.90 8.42
N LEU A 185 -9.55 -31.00 8.71
CA LEU A 185 -8.64 -31.08 9.86
C LEU A 185 -8.66 -29.86 10.80
N ASN A 186 -9.82 -29.51 11.38
CA ASN A 186 -10.01 -28.40 12.35
C ASN A 186 -10.03 -26.96 11.79
N SER A 187 -10.20 -26.80 10.48
CA SER A 187 -10.49 -25.50 9.84
C SER A 187 -11.93 -25.07 10.13
N VAL A 188 -12.18 -23.77 10.35
CA VAL A 188 -13.54 -23.23 10.49
C VAL A 188 -13.79 -22.20 9.41
N ILE A 189 -14.82 -22.43 8.61
CA ILE A 189 -15.33 -21.46 7.65
C ILE A 189 -16.75 -21.12 8.08
N SER A 190 -17.00 -19.85 8.36
CA SER A 190 -18.27 -19.39 8.89
C SER A 190 -18.70 -18.08 8.26
N TYR A 191 -20.01 -17.83 8.21
CA TYR A 191 -20.54 -16.60 7.67
C TYR A 191 -21.82 -16.16 8.40
N ASN A 192 -22.07 -14.86 8.38
CA ASN A 192 -23.30 -14.27 8.88
C ASN A 192 -23.66 -12.95 8.17
N GLN A 193 -24.90 -12.53 8.34
CA GLN A 193 -25.44 -11.27 7.85
C GLN A 193 -25.96 -10.43 9.01
N TYR A 194 -25.70 -9.12 8.96
CA TYR A 194 -26.04 -8.18 10.00
C TYR A 194 -26.89 -7.04 9.45
N SER A 195 -28.00 -6.82 10.13
CA SER A 195 -28.87 -5.64 9.99
C SER A 195 -29.05 -4.94 11.35
N ASN A 196 -28.09 -5.10 12.27
CA ASN A 196 -28.12 -4.59 13.64
C ASN A 196 -27.13 -3.44 13.86
N SER A 197 -27.34 -2.62 14.90
CA SER A 197 -26.68 -1.32 15.01
C SER A 197 -25.17 -1.36 15.25
N SER A 198 -24.60 -2.33 15.99
CA SER A 198 -23.17 -2.30 16.34
C SER A 198 -22.27 -2.62 15.14
N VAL A 199 -22.57 -3.69 14.39
CA VAL A 199 -21.81 -4.06 13.18
C VAL A 199 -22.03 -3.04 12.06
N LEU A 200 -23.25 -2.53 11.89
CA LEU A 200 -23.53 -1.47 10.94
C LEU A 200 -22.82 -0.15 11.32
N SER A 201 -22.71 0.17 12.60
CA SER A 201 -21.96 1.36 13.07
C SER A 201 -20.47 1.22 12.75
N GLN A 202 -19.87 0.06 13.02
CA GLN A 202 -18.47 -0.20 12.66
C GLN A 202 -18.25 -0.07 11.16
N ALA A 203 -19.10 -0.71 10.33
CA ALA A 203 -19.04 -0.60 8.87
C ALA A 203 -19.21 0.83 8.37
N THR A 204 -20.11 1.59 9.00
CA THR A 204 -20.33 3.01 8.69
C THR A 204 -19.09 3.84 9.01
N GLN A 205 -18.46 3.61 10.17
CA GLN A 205 -17.24 4.33 10.55
C GLN A 205 -16.07 3.97 9.64
N ASP A 206 -15.84 2.68 9.40
CA ASP A 206 -14.77 2.18 8.52
C ASP A 206 -14.89 2.79 7.12
N ILE A 207 -16.08 2.70 6.50
CA ILE A 207 -16.28 3.23 5.13
C ILE A 207 -16.13 4.76 5.10
N ASN A 208 -16.69 5.50 6.06
CA ASN A 208 -16.53 6.95 6.07
C ASN A 208 -15.09 7.39 6.37
N GLN A 209 -14.32 6.59 7.12
CA GLN A 209 -12.90 6.81 7.35
C GLN A 209 -12.09 6.58 6.07
N TYR A 210 -12.36 5.50 5.33
CA TYR A 210 -11.59 5.12 4.14
C TYR A 210 -12.00 5.87 2.88
N PHE A 211 -13.25 6.33 2.82
CA PHE A 211 -13.82 7.05 1.69
C PHE A 211 -14.43 8.39 2.17
N PRO A 212 -13.59 9.37 2.53
CA PRO A 212 -14.04 10.64 3.07
C PRO A 212 -14.93 11.40 2.06
N GLY A 213 -15.99 12.04 2.56
CA GLY A 213 -16.92 12.83 1.74
C GLY A 213 -18.12 12.06 1.17
N LEU A 214 -18.21 10.73 1.37
CA LEU A 214 -19.38 9.96 0.94
C LEU A 214 -20.62 10.13 1.83
N ASN A 215 -20.46 10.50 3.10
CA ASN A 215 -21.54 10.52 4.12
C ASN A 215 -22.36 9.21 4.10
N PHE A 216 -21.66 8.08 4.09
CA PHE A 216 -22.23 6.75 3.97
C PHE A 216 -22.91 6.31 5.28
N THR A 217 -23.93 5.46 5.18
CA THR A 217 -24.53 4.76 6.32
C THR A 217 -24.81 3.33 5.90
N ALA A 218 -24.20 2.36 6.60
CA ALA A 218 -24.41 0.95 6.33
C ALA A 218 -25.83 0.54 6.73
N SER A 219 -26.52 -0.18 5.83
CA SER A 219 -27.83 -0.79 6.08
C SER A 219 -27.77 -2.31 6.15
N TRP A 220 -26.70 -2.90 5.63
CA TRP A 220 -26.50 -4.34 5.59
C TRP A 220 -25.00 -4.68 5.51
N VAL A 221 -24.60 -5.72 6.22
CA VAL A 221 -23.24 -6.27 6.21
C VAL A 221 -23.30 -7.79 6.12
N PHE A 222 -22.51 -8.40 5.24
CA PHE A 222 -22.24 -9.84 5.22
C PHE A 222 -20.78 -10.07 5.58
N VAL A 223 -20.51 -11.02 6.47
CA VAL A 223 -19.16 -11.41 6.88
C VAL A 223 -18.98 -12.89 6.56
N ALA A 224 -17.90 -13.24 5.87
CA ALA A 224 -17.42 -14.62 5.78
C ALA A 224 -15.97 -14.70 6.25
N THR A 225 -15.68 -15.65 7.12
CA THR A 225 -14.38 -15.83 7.76
C THR A 225 -13.89 -17.24 7.55
N TRP A 226 -12.64 -17.35 7.13
CA TRP A 226 -11.83 -18.56 7.12
C TRP A 226 -10.88 -18.44 8.32
N ASP A 227 -11.21 -19.11 9.42
CA ASP A 227 -10.46 -19.06 10.66
C ASP A 227 -9.59 -20.32 10.82
N LYS A 228 -8.28 -20.10 10.94
CA LYS A 228 -7.25 -21.12 11.15
C LYS A 228 -7.36 -22.27 10.15
N VAL A 229 -7.66 -21.92 8.91
CA VAL A 229 -7.83 -22.90 7.84
C VAL A 229 -6.48 -23.44 7.41
N LEU A 230 -6.43 -24.74 7.14
CA LEU A 230 -5.24 -25.45 6.71
C LEU A 230 -5.13 -25.50 5.21
N TYR A 231 -3.90 -25.47 4.71
CA TYR A 231 -3.62 -25.75 3.32
C TYR A 231 -3.67 -27.25 3.04
N TYR A 232 -4.07 -27.63 1.83
CA TYR A 232 -4.03 -29.04 1.43
C TYR A 232 -2.63 -29.65 1.62
N ASN A 233 -2.57 -30.80 2.30
CA ASN A 233 -1.35 -31.50 2.69
C ASN A 233 -0.30 -30.65 3.45
N ASN A 234 -0.73 -29.59 4.15
CA ASN A 234 0.18 -28.73 4.90
C ASN A 234 -0.46 -28.22 6.22
N PRO A 235 0.20 -28.45 7.39
CA PRO A 235 -0.35 -28.10 8.70
C PRO A 235 -0.32 -26.59 9.02
N SER A 236 0.22 -25.75 8.12
CA SER A 236 0.21 -24.30 8.26
C SER A 236 -1.20 -23.73 8.22
N GLN A 237 -1.48 -22.82 9.15
CA GLN A 237 -2.81 -22.21 9.32
C GLN A 237 -2.82 -20.76 8.88
N SER A 238 -3.90 -20.36 8.24
CA SER A 238 -4.16 -18.97 7.86
C SER A 238 -5.54 -18.53 8.31
N SER A 239 -5.68 -17.25 8.66
CA SER A 239 -6.96 -16.62 9.00
C SER A 239 -7.19 -15.38 8.12
N PHE A 240 -8.33 -15.33 7.45
CA PHE A 240 -8.75 -14.19 6.63
C PHE A 240 -10.27 -14.06 6.59
N GLN A 241 -10.74 -12.87 6.24
CA GLN A 241 -12.16 -12.52 6.26
C GLN A 241 -12.50 -11.60 5.09
N VAL A 242 -13.69 -11.75 4.55
CA VAL A 242 -14.29 -10.81 3.61
C VAL A 242 -15.58 -10.23 4.18
N VAL A 243 -15.76 -8.94 4.00
CA VAL A 243 -16.93 -8.19 4.48
C VAL A 243 -17.57 -7.47 3.30
N LEU A 244 -18.81 -7.81 2.96
CA LEU A 244 -19.59 -7.07 1.98
C LEU A 244 -20.51 -6.09 2.72
N ILE A 245 -20.47 -4.81 2.34
CA ILE A 245 -21.18 -3.73 3.03
C ILE A 245 -22.10 -3.05 2.01
N SER A 246 -23.36 -2.78 2.36
CA SER A 246 -24.30 -2.04 1.49
C SER A 246 -25.11 -0.99 2.24
N GLY A 247 -25.35 0.16 1.59
CA GLY A 247 -26.16 1.26 2.11
C GLY A 247 -26.21 2.46 1.16
N GLY A 248 -27.34 3.20 1.14
CA GLY A 248 -27.47 4.43 0.34
C GLY A 248 -27.09 4.27 -1.14
N ASN A 249 -27.53 3.18 -1.77
CA ASN A 249 -27.17 2.77 -3.14
C ASN A 249 -25.67 2.52 -3.38
N SER A 250 -24.86 2.30 -2.35
CA SER A 250 -23.44 1.96 -2.47
C SER A 250 -23.12 0.60 -1.87
N SER A 251 -22.14 -0.07 -2.48
CA SER A 251 -21.65 -1.39 -2.07
C SER A 251 -20.13 -1.37 -1.97
N PHE A 252 -19.60 -2.01 -0.95
CA PHE A 252 -18.17 -2.08 -0.64
C PHE A 252 -17.76 -3.50 -0.27
N ILE A 253 -16.47 -3.80 -0.47
CA ILE A 253 -15.82 -5.03 0.00
C ILE A 253 -14.66 -4.61 0.90
N LEU A 254 -14.58 -5.22 2.09
CA LEU A 254 -13.34 -5.26 2.87
C LEU A 254 -12.76 -6.68 2.81
N MET A 255 -11.44 -6.79 2.67
CA MET A 255 -10.70 -8.03 2.84
C MET A 255 -9.73 -7.83 4.00
N ASN A 256 -9.83 -8.68 5.02
CA ASN A 256 -9.05 -8.62 6.24
C ASN A 256 -8.17 -9.87 6.35
N TYR A 257 -6.90 -9.68 6.67
CA TYR A 257 -5.89 -10.73 6.78
C TYR A 257 -5.34 -10.76 8.20
N GLY A 258 -5.62 -11.85 8.92
CA GLY A 258 -4.97 -12.17 10.20
C GLY A 258 -3.60 -12.77 9.95
N VAL A 259 -3.19 -13.77 10.72
CA VAL A 259 -1.98 -14.55 10.37
C VAL A 259 -2.17 -15.27 9.03
N ILE A 260 -1.28 -15.03 8.08
CA ILE A 260 -1.20 -15.77 6.80
C ILE A 260 0.11 -16.56 6.78
N ALA A 261 0.03 -17.88 6.92
CA ALA A 261 1.20 -18.75 6.90
C ALA A 261 1.76 -18.90 5.47
N PRO A 262 3.09 -19.06 5.33
CA PRO A 262 3.71 -19.33 4.04
C PRO A 262 3.14 -20.59 3.37
N THR A 263 3.04 -20.58 2.05
CA THR A 263 2.61 -21.73 1.26
C THR A 263 3.33 -21.77 -0.08
N VAL A 264 3.45 -22.96 -0.66
CA VAL A 264 3.93 -23.18 -2.03
C VAL A 264 2.77 -23.34 -3.02
N LEU A 265 1.53 -23.38 -2.52
CA LEU A 265 0.34 -23.43 -3.35
C LEU A 265 0.14 -22.10 -4.06
N LYS A 266 -0.45 -22.15 -5.26
CA LYS A 266 -0.87 -20.93 -5.95
C LYS A 266 -1.94 -20.24 -5.12
N VAL A 267 -1.82 -18.92 -5.00
CA VAL A 267 -2.83 -18.09 -4.33
C VAL A 267 -3.22 -16.96 -5.26
N GLU A 268 -4.48 -16.55 -5.21
CA GLU A 268 -4.96 -15.31 -5.85
C GLU A 268 -5.83 -14.57 -4.84
N ALA A 269 -5.54 -13.30 -4.60
CA ALA A 269 -6.34 -12.45 -3.72
C ALA A 269 -6.79 -11.20 -4.46
N GLY A 270 -8.09 -10.91 -4.45
CA GLY A 270 -8.69 -9.83 -5.23
C GLY A 270 -10.12 -10.13 -5.67
N TYR A 271 -10.52 -9.59 -6.82
CA TYR A 271 -11.81 -9.85 -7.43
C TYR A 271 -11.74 -9.74 -8.96
N ASP A 272 -12.69 -10.35 -9.64
CA ASP A 272 -12.78 -10.31 -11.11
C ASP A 272 -14.24 -10.45 -11.53
N THR A 273 -14.65 -9.73 -12.57
CA THR A 273 -16.01 -9.81 -13.14
C THR A 273 -16.04 -10.66 -14.40
N VAL A 274 -17.25 -10.95 -14.88
CA VAL A 274 -17.46 -11.54 -16.22
C VAL A 274 -16.70 -10.75 -17.28
N ASN A 275 -15.90 -11.45 -18.09
CA ASN A 275 -14.98 -10.93 -19.11
C ASN A 275 -13.87 -10.01 -18.56
N SER A 276 -13.71 -9.92 -17.24
CA SER A 276 -12.82 -8.99 -16.55
C SER A 276 -13.06 -7.54 -16.96
N THR A 277 -14.33 -7.14 -17.05
CA THR A 277 -14.69 -5.73 -17.25
C THR A 277 -14.16 -4.86 -16.09
N ASP A 278 -14.10 -5.45 -14.90
CA ASP A 278 -13.68 -4.86 -13.64
C ASP A 278 -12.94 -5.93 -12.85
N TYR A 279 -11.69 -5.70 -12.49
CA TYR A 279 -10.91 -6.66 -11.72
C TYR A 279 -9.87 -5.96 -10.87
N PHE A 280 -9.44 -6.64 -9.82
CA PHE A 280 -8.32 -6.21 -9.01
C PHE A 280 -7.55 -7.43 -8.51
N LEU A 281 -6.22 -7.36 -8.65
CA LEU A 281 -5.31 -8.33 -8.07
C LEU A 281 -4.54 -7.65 -6.94
N ILE A 282 -4.68 -8.15 -5.71
CA ILE A 282 -3.87 -7.67 -4.58
C ILE A 282 -2.40 -7.95 -4.92
N PRO A 283 -1.53 -6.92 -4.88
CA PRO A 283 -0.17 -7.05 -5.34
C PRO A 283 0.57 -8.20 -4.69
N ARG A 284 1.22 -9.03 -5.53
CA ARG A 284 1.99 -10.21 -5.12
C ARG A 284 1.21 -11.32 -4.41
N SER A 285 -0.12 -11.27 -4.41
CA SER A 285 -0.90 -12.39 -3.86
C SER A 285 -0.68 -13.69 -4.63
N ASN A 286 -0.22 -13.63 -5.89
CA ASN A 286 0.19 -14.76 -6.71
C ASN A 286 1.67 -15.17 -6.60
N ASP A 287 2.43 -14.50 -5.73
CA ASP A 287 3.82 -14.81 -5.43
C ASP A 287 3.91 -15.45 -4.05
N THR A 288 4.14 -16.77 -4.03
CA THR A 288 4.25 -17.58 -2.81
C THR A 288 5.30 -17.07 -1.84
N SER A 289 6.34 -16.36 -2.31
CA SER A 289 7.37 -15.79 -1.44
C SER A 289 6.93 -14.52 -0.69
N PHE A 290 5.78 -13.94 -1.05
CA PHE A 290 5.25 -12.71 -0.45
C PHE A 290 3.89 -12.90 0.21
N ILE A 291 3.36 -14.13 0.22
CA ILE A 291 1.98 -14.36 0.64
C ILE A 291 1.69 -13.96 2.08
N SER A 292 2.64 -14.19 2.99
CA SER A 292 2.54 -13.78 4.40
C SER A 292 2.49 -12.26 4.59
N ASN A 293 2.91 -11.48 3.58
CA ASN A 293 2.82 -10.02 3.65
C ASN A 293 1.39 -9.50 3.52
N LEU A 294 0.41 -10.34 3.14
CA LEU A 294 -1.00 -9.95 3.12
C LEU A 294 -1.46 -9.40 4.48
N SER A 295 -1.00 -9.99 5.59
CA SER A 295 -1.22 -9.53 6.97
C SER A 295 -0.74 -8.11 7.27
N ASN A 296 0.20 -7.59 6.47
CA ASN A 296 0.80 -6.25 6.65
C ASN A 296 0.44 -5.29 5.51
N SER A 297 -0.07 -5.80 4.39
CA SER A 297 -0.45 -5.02 3.22
C SER A 297 -1.78 -4.29 3.43
N SER A 298 -1.95 -3.12 2.80
CA SER A 298 -3.18 -2.34 2.87
C SER A 298 -3.27 -1.29 1.76
N ASN A 299 -4.48 -0.92 1.35
CA ASN A 299 -4.77 0.30 0.59
C ASN A 299 -5.50 1.39 1.41
N VAL A 300 -5.74 1.14 2.70
CA VAL A 300 -6.46 2.06 3.62
C VAL A 300 -5.65 2.37 4.89
N ASN A 301 -4.36 2.07 4.87
CA ASN A 301 -3.43 2.28 5.99
C ASN A 301 -3.86 1.57 7.30
N VAL A 302 -4.49 0.41 7.16
CA VAL A 302 -4.79 -0.51 8.27
C VAL A 302 -4.13 -1.83 7.93
N PRO A 303 -3.04 -2.22 8.60
CA PRO A 303 -2.31 -3.45 8.30
C PRO A 303 -3.25 -4.65 8.17
N GLY A 304 -3.14 -5.37 7.06
CA GLY A 304 -3.97 -6.54 6.78
C GLY A 304 -5.36 -6.20 6.26
N ARG A 305 -5.71 -4.93 6.00
CA ARG A 305 -7.04 -4.55 5.48
C ARG A 305 -6.95 -3.92 4.10
N TRP A 306 -7.79 -4.43 3.20
CA TRP A 306 -8.06 -3.83 1.90
C TRP A 306 -9.52 -3.44 1.80
N ALA A 307 -9.82 -2.28 1.21
CA ALA A 307 -11.18 -1.79 1.02
C ALA A 307 -11.43 -1.36 -0.42
N PHE A 308 -12.58 -1.73 -0.97
CA PHE A 308 -12.96 -1.43 -2.35
C PHE A 308 -14.41 -0.96 -2.40
N LYS A 309 -14.69 0.11 -3.15
CA LYS A 309 -16.05 0.47 -3.54
C LYS A 309 -16.39 -0.26 -4.83
N VAL A 310 -17.51 -0.97 -4.85
CA VAL A 310 -17.88 -1.90 -5.92
C VAL A 310 -19.31 -1.69 -6.43
N THR A 311 -19.95 -0.57 -6.10
CA THR A 311 -21.32 -0.25 -6.54
C THR A 311 -21.51 -0.27 -8.06
N GLY A 312 -20.53 0.18 -8.83
CA GLY A 312 -20.61 0.30 -10.29
C GLY A 312 -19.24 0.04 -10.91
N GLY A 313 -19.20 -0.35 -12.19
CA GLY A 313 -17.96 -0.39 -12.97
C GLY A 313 -17.16 0.92 -12.83
N PRO A 314 -15.84 0.97 -13.09
CA PRO A 314 -15.07 2.19 -13.31
C PRO A 314 -15.79 3.18 -14.24
N ARG A 315 -16.74 2.71 -15.06
CA ARG A 315 -17.55 3.54 -15.95
C ARG A 315 -18.71 4.33 -15.30
N ASN A 316 -19.18 3.99 -14.09
CA ASN A 316 -20.39 4.61 -13.52
C ASN A 316 -20.12 5.77 -12.54
N PHE A 317 -18.88 6.26 -12.44
CA PHE A 317 -18.60 7.56 -11.83
C PHE A 317 -18.80 8.74 -12.80
N PHE A 318 -19.07 8.48 -14.08
CA PHE A 318 -19.12 9.52 -15.13
C PHE A 318 -20.52 9.74 -15.68
N SER A 319 -21.49 10.01 -14.82
CA SER A 319 -22.71 10.69 -15.26
C SER A 319 -23.21 11.68 -14.21
N GLN A 320 -22.36 12.64 -13.82
CA GLN A 320 -22.64 14.08 -13.92
C GLN A 320 -21.57 14.90 -13.18
N ALA A 321 -20.92 15.79 -13.96
CA ALA A 321 -20.18 16.99 -13.55
C ALA A 321 -18.81 16.87 -12.82
N SER A 322 -17.77 17.18 -13.61
CA SER A 322 -16.54 17.94 -13.29
C SER A 322 -15.52 17.42 -12.25
N GLN A 323 -14.30 17.17 -12.77
CA GLN A 323 -13.02 16.94 -12.10
C GLN A 323 -12.84 15.60 -11.38
N LEU A 324 -11.82 14.84 -11.83
CA LEU A 324 -11.24 13.73 -11.08
C LEU A 324 -10.85 14.28 -9.69
N PRO A 325 -11.39 13.75 -8.57
CA PRO A 325 -11.32 14.40 -7.25
C PRO A 325 -9.90 14.59 -6.68
N VAL A 326 -8.88 14.03 -7.34
CA VAL A 326 -7.47 14.13 -6.96
C VAL A 326 -6.68 15.18 -7.77
N PHE A 327 -7.23 15.77 -8.84
CA PHE A 327 -6.48 16.72 -9.69
C PHE A 327 -6.63 18.16 -9.21
N TYR A 328 -5.53 18.90 -9.29
CA TYR A 328 -5.54 20.36 -9.25
C TYR A 328 -6.23 20.89 -10.52
N PRO A 329 -6.83 22.09 -10.49
CA PRO A 329 -7.45 22.68 -11.67
C PRO A 329 -6.50 22.70 -12.88
N PHE A 330 -7.01 22.26 -14.02
CA PHE A 330 -6.26 22.15 -15.27
C PHE A 330 -7.16 22.41 -16.48
N GLY A 331 -6.54 22.53 -17.65
CA GLY A 331 -7.19 22.77 -18.93
C GLY A 331 -7.55 24.24 -19.17
N LEU A 332 -8.25 24.49 -20.28
CA LEU A 332 -8.49 25.84 -20.79
C LEU A 332 -9.28 26.72 -19.82
N GLY A 333 -10.22 26.13 -19.07
CA GLY A 333 -10.98 26.82 -18.01
C GLY A 333 -10.15 27.21 -16.78
N ALA A 334 -9.00 26.59 -16.57
CA ALA A 334 -8.03 26.94 -15.52
C ALA A 334 -6.95 27.92 -16.02
N GLY A 335 -6.97 28.28 -17.31
CA GLY A 335 -5.99 29.18 -17.93
C GLY A 335 -4.69 28.49 -18.35
N ASP A 336 -4.69 27.17 -18.48
CA ASP A 336 -3.50 26.42 -18.86
C ASP A 336 -3.00 26.76 -20.28
N THR A 337 -1.67 26.70 -20.43
CA THR A 337 -1.02 26.64 -21.74
C THR A 337 -1.02 25.20 -22.23
N SER A 338 -1.47 24.96 -23.47
CA SER A 338 -1.39 23.64 -24.09
C SER A 338 0.01 23.37 -24.64
N ASN A 339 0.56 22.20 -24.31
CA ASN A 339 1.72 21.65 -25.00
C ASN A 339 1.25 20.94 -26.28
N GLY A 340 1.88 21.29 -27.41
CA GLY A 340 1.43 20.86 -28.73
C GLY A 340 1.36 19.34 -28.90
N PRO A 341 0.42 18.82 -29.72
CA PRO A 341 0.38 17.41 -30.08
C PRO A 341 1.67 16.94 -30.75
N SER A 342 2.29 15.91 -30.18
CA SER A 342 3.52 15.31 -30.67
C SER A 342 3.69 13.93 -30.07
N ASP A 343 4.37 13.05 -30.79
CA ASP A 343 4.79 11.72 -30.33
C ASP A 343 5.87 11.89 -29.25
N ASP A 344 7.10 12.15 -29.70
CA ASP A 344 8.28 12.28 -28.86
C ASP A 344 8.65 13.74 -28.61
N GLY A 345 7.64 14.55 -28.31
CA GLY A 345 7.78 15.99 -28.18
C GLY A 345 8.18 16.46 -26.78
N SER A 346 8.49 17.76 -26.69
CA SER A 346 8.56 18.48 -25.43
C SER A 346 8.22 19.95 -25.67
N SER A 347 7.77 20.64 -24.62
CA SER A 347 7.54 22.07 -24.66
C SER A 347 8.83 22.85 -24.96
N SER A 348 8.69 24.12 -25.34
CA SER A 348 9.79 25.08 -25.18
C SER A 348 10.16 25.24 -23.69
N ALA A 349 11.29 25.90 -23.40
CA ALA A 349 11.67 26.20 -22.02
C ALA A 349 10.59 27.04 -21.33
N ILE A 350 10.10 26.58 -20.19
CA ILE A 350 9.09 27.27 -19.37
C ILE A 350 9.82 27.96 -18.23
N GLY A 351 9.82 29.29 -18.23
CA GLY A 351 10.37 30.08 -17.11
C GLY A 351 9.48 29.95 -15.88
N LEU A 352 10.08 29.64 -14.72
CA LEU A 352 9.35 29.54 -13.46
C LEU A 352 9.20 30.94 -12.85
N GLN A 353 7.99 31.27 -12.40
CA GLN A 353 7.69 32.53 -11.71
C GLN A 353 8.31 32.59 -10.30
N SER A 354 8.66 31.42 -9.74
CA SER A 354 9.42 31.26 -8.50
C SER A 354 10.48 30.19 -8.69
N LEU A 355 11.61 30.32 -8.00
CA LEU A 355 12.63 29.28 -8.03
C LEU A 355 12.09 28.00 -7.38
N PHE A 356 12.39 26.85 -8.00
CA PHE A 356 12.06 25.54 -7.45
C PHE A 356 13.32 24.84 -6.97
N SER A 357 13.35 24.46 -5.69
CA SER A 357 14.46 23.71 -5.12
C SER A 357 14.21 22.21 -5.27
N PHE A 358 15.13 21.51 -5.92
CA PHE A 358 15.08 20.07 -6.12
C PHE A 358 16.43 19.47 -5.70
N PHE A 359 16.40 18.76 -4.57
CA PHE A 359 17.55 18.13 -3.89
C PHE A 359 18.78 19.04 -3.81
N GLY A 360 18.58 20.27 -3.31
CA GLY A 360 19.65 21.26 -3.09
C GLY A 360 20.04 22.06 -4.33
N ARG A 361 19.52 21.72 -5.51
CA ARG A 361 19.67 22.53 -6.73
C ARG A 361 18.46 23.43 -6.89
N THR A 362 18.68 24.64 -7.42
CA THR A 362 17.59 25.59 -7.69
C THR A 362 17.41 25.74 -9.19
N TYR A 363 16.15 25.67 -9.62
CA TYR A 363 15.78 25.77 -11.02
C TYR A 363 14.89 26.98 -11.26
N SER A 364 15.17 27.70 -12.34
CA SER A 364 14.37 28.84 -12.83
C SER A 364 13.59 28.50 -14.10
N ARG A 365 13.73 27.28 -14.61
CA ARG A 365 13.00 26.79 -15.79
C ARG A 365 12.79 25.28 -15.73
N LEU A 366 11.82 24.80 -16.50
CA LEU A 366 11.60 23.38 -16.78
C LEU A 366 11.07 23.16 -18.20
N PHE A 367 10.94 21.89 -18.59
CA PHE A 367 10.32 21.44 -19.82
C PHE A 367 9.28 20.36 -19.50
N VAL A 368 8.10 20.44 -20.12
CA VAL A 368 7.07 19.40 -20.02
C VAL A 368 7.22 18.49 -21.23
N ASN A 369 7.41 17.19 -21.01
CA ASN A 369 7.59 16.22 -22.08
C ASN A 369 6.27 15.54 -22.47
N ASN A 370 6.07 15.23 -23.75
CA ASN A 370 4.86 14.54 -24.21
C ASN A 370 4.74 13.12 -23.60
N ASN A 371 5.87 12.45 -23.39
CA ASN A 371 5.98 11.11 -22.79
C ASN A 371 5.96 11.10 -21.24
N GLY A 372 5.38 12.12 -20.60
CA GLY A 372 4.95 12.03 -19.20
C GLY A 372 5.99 12.35 -18.11
N TYR A 373 7.00 13.17 -18.43
CA TYR A 373 8.01 13.62 -17.47
C TYR A 373 8.40 15.10 -17.63
N LEU A 374 9.09 15.63 -16.62
CA LEU A 374 9.66 16.95 -16.56
C LEU A 374 11.20 16.88 -16.51
N THR A 375 11.87 17.78 -17.20
CA THR A 375 13.31 18.03 -17.08
C THR A 375 13.58 19.50 -16.80
N PHE A 376 14.77 19.84 -16.30
CA PHE A 376 15.10 21.22 -15.92
C PHE A 376 16.20 21.87 -16.79
N ASP A 377 17.01 21.05 -17.45
CA ASP A 377 18.19 21.48 -18.18
C ASP A 377 17.93 21.66 -19.68
N GLN A 378 17.24 20.72 -20.34
CA GLN A 378 16.87 20.79 -21.76
C GLN A 378 15.63 19.95 -22.10
N ALA A 379 14.97 20.29 -23.20
CA ALA A 379 13.95 19.46 -23.84
C ALA A 379 14.53 18.08 -24.25
N MET A 380 13.71 17.04 -24.14
CA MET A 380 14.06 15.67 -24.54
C MET A 380 12.96 15.08 -25.44
N SER A 381 13.29 13.97 -26.12
CA SER A 381 12.38 13.22 -26.99
C SER A 381 12.45 11.73 -26.70
N SER A 382 12.79 11.34 -25.46
CA SER A 382 12.93 9.93 -25.11
C SER A 382 11.57 9.36 -24.68
N TRP A 383 11.13 8.28 -25.33
CA TRP A 383 9.88 7.58 -25.01
C TRP A 383 10.08 6.33 -24.16
N VAL A 384 11.21 5.64 -24.34
CA VAL A 384 11.55 4.47 -23.53
C VAL A 384 12.10 4.92 -22.18
N PRO A 385 11.48 4.52 -21.06
CA PRO A 385 11.99 4.87 -19.74
C PRO A 385 13.32 4.19 -19.44
N VAL A 386 14.24 4.94 -18.82
CA VAL A 386 15.39 4.34 -18.12
C VAL A 386 15.01 4.10 -16.66
N ARG A 387 15.60 3.07 -16.04
CA ARG A 387 15.33 2.79 -14.62
C ARG A 387 15.88 3.93 -13.77
N PHE A 388 15.13 4.38 -12.77
CA PHE A 388 15.68 5.34 -11.81
C PHE A 388 16.63 4.64 -10.84
N VAL A 389 17.89 5.07 -10.85
CA VAL A 389 18.98 4.46 -10.09
C VAL A 389 19.97 5.47 -9.50
N ALA A 390 19.67 6.77 -9.58
CA ALA A 390 20.61 7.86 -9.33
C ALA A 390 21.71 7.97 -10.41
N ASN A 391 22.19 9.19 -10.67
CA ASN A 391 23.27 9.50 -11.62
C ASN A 391 22.96 9.18 -13.09
N ILE A 392 21.70 9.29 -13.52
CA ILE A 392 21.35 9.20 -14.95
C ILE A 392 21.82 10.42 -15.78
N GLY A 393 22.64 11.31 -15.19
CA GLY A 393 23.17 12.50 -15.82
C GLY A 393 22.23 13.72 -15.74
N ARG A 394 21.07 13.62 -15.09
CA ARG A 394 20.00 14.62 -15.13
C ARG A 394 19.03 14.53 -13.95
N ASP A 395 18.44 15.67 -13.61
CA ASP A 395 17.28 15.74 -12.71
C ASP A 395 15.98 15.62 -13.50
N ILE A 396 15.15 14.64 -13.16
CA ILE A 396 13.90 14.29 -13.83
C ILE A 396 12.79 14.03 -12.80
N ILE A 397 11.58 14.50 -13.12
CA ILE A 397 10.37 14.16 -12.37
C ILE A 397 9.40 13.53 -13.36
N ALA A 398 9.07 12.26 -13.18
CA ALA A 398 8.22 11.51 -14.07
C ALA A 398 6.99 11.00 -13.32
N PRO A 399 5.86 11.72 -13.31
CA PRO A 399 4.61 11.12 -12.82
C PRO A 399 4.27 9.84 -13.59
N LEU A 400 4.52 9.78 -14.90
CA LEU A 400 4.39 8.52 -15.66
C LEU A 400 5.21 8.61 -16.95
N TRP A 401 6.47 8.19 -16.93
CA TRP A 401 7.27 8.10 -18.14
C TRP A 401 6.95 6.83 -18.89
N THR A 402 6.40 6.96 -20.09
CA THR A 402 6.17 5.87 -21.06
C THR A 402 5.85 6.46 -22.43
N ASP A 403 5.69 5.61 -23.44
CA ASP A 403 5.46 6.01 -24.83
C ASP A 403 3.99 6.42 -25.03
N ILE A 404 3.74 7.73 -24.96
CA ILE A 404 2.42 8.37 -24.94
C ILE A 404 2.31 9.31 -26.15
N ASP A 405 1.20 9.22 -26.88
CA ASP A 405 0.98 9.97 -28.11
C ASP A 405 -0.31 10.79 -28.04
N ASN A 406 -0.17 12.12 -27.91
CA ASN A 406 -1.32 13.03 -27.87
C ASN A 406 -1.75 13.57 -29.25
N ARG A 407 -1.26 13.02 -30.37
CA ARG A 407 -1.67 13.43 -31.73
C ARG A 407 -3.09 12.98 -32.07
N ALA A 408 -3.51 11.83 -31.55
CA ALA A 408 -4.82 11.25 -31.83
C ALA A 408 -5.89 11.65 -30.81
N ASN A 409 -5.56 11.66 -29.51
CA ASN A 409 -6.46 12.04 -28.42
C ASN A 409 -5.69 12.63 -27.22
N GLY A 410 -6.44 13.24 -26.32
CA GLY A 410 -5.91 13.79 -25.08
C GLY A 410 -5.22 15.14 -25.24
N VAL A 411 -4.97 15.78 -24.10
CA VAL A 411 -4.37 17.11 -24.02
C VAL A 411 -3.28 17.10 -22.97
N ILE A 412 -2.15 17.70 -23.31
CA ILE A 412 -1.09 17.98 -22.35
C ILE A 412 -1.11 19.48 -22.11
N SER A 413 -1.26 19.89 -20.85
CA SER A 413 -1.37 21.30 -20.50
C SER A 413 -0.68 21.61 -19.18
N TYR A 414 -0.27 22.87 -18.99
CA TYR A 414 0.38 23.29 -17.77
C TYR A 414 0.05 24.75 -17.41
N ASN A 415 0.14 25.07 -16.12
CA ASN A 415 -0.03 26.42 -15.61
C ASN A 415 0.79 26.68 -14.34
N GLN A 416 0.98 27.96 -14.01
CA GLN A 416 1.62 28.44 -12.80
C GLN A 416 0.70 29.37 -12.03
N TYR A 417 0.70 29.21 -10.71
CA TYR A 417 -0.12 29.97 -9.79
C TYR A 417 0.79 30.61 -8.74
N SER A 418 0.56 31.90 -8.49
CA SER A 418 1.21 32.70 -7.43
C SER A 418 0.20 33.38 -6.51
N ASN A 419 -1.10 33.15 -6.74
CA ASN A 419 -2.21 33.62 -5.92
C ASN A 419 -3.46 32.72 -6.15
N GLY A 420 -4.51 32.94 -5.36
CA GLY A 420 -5.81 32.29 -5.55
C GLY A 420 -5.97 30.95 -4.85
N SER A 421 -7.08 30.26 -5.16
CA SER A 421 -7.53 29.05 -4.47
C SER A 421 -6.57 27.87 -4.61
N VAL A 422 -5.78 27.82 -5.69
CA VAL A 422 -4.77 26.77 -5.92
C VAL A 422 -3.67 26.79 -4.85
N LEU A 423 -3.18 27.97 -4.45
CA LEU A 423 -2.21 28.08 -3.35
C LEU A 423 -2.82 27.66 -2.01
N SER A 424 -4.09 28.01 -1.78
CA SER A 424 -4.81 27.59 -0.56
C SER A 424 -4.99 26.07 -0.52
N GLN A 425 -5.29 25.43 -1.65
CA GLN A 425 -5.37 23.98 -1.76
C GLN A 425 -4.01 23.32 -1.49
N ALA A 426 -2.94 23.78 -2.16
CA ALA A 426 -1.57 23.30 -1.93
C ALA A 426 -1.12 23.45 -0.48
N THR A 427 -1.45 24.58 0.15
CA THR A 427 -1.16 24.82 1.56
C THR A 427 -1.87 23.82 2.46
N ARG A 428 -3.15 23.54 2.22
CA ARG A 428 -3.91 22.54 2.99
C ARG A 428 -3.36 21.14 2.80
N ASP A 429 -3.14 20.73 1.55
CA ASP A 429 -2.65 19.40 1.20
C ASP A 429 -1.29 19.12 1.86
N ILE A 430 -0.33 20.04 1.71
CA ILE A 430 1.00 19.88 2.30
C ILE A 430 0.95 19.86 3.83
N ASN A 431 0.18 20.76 4.47
CA ASN A 431 0.06 20.75 5.94
C ASN A 431 -0.65 19.49 6.46
N GLN A 432 -1.54 18.89 5.67
CA GLN A 432 -2.17 17.62 6.00
C GLN A 432 -1.17 16.46 5.89
N TYR A 433 -0.37 16.41 4.83
CA TYR A 433 0.53 15.27 4.55
C TYR A 433 1.84 15.33 5.33
N PHE A 434 2.31 16.53 5.67
CA PHE A 434 3.57 16.77 6.38
C PHE A 434 3.31 17.55 7.68
N PRO A 435 2.65 16.93 8.68
CA PRO A 435 2.36 17.57 9.95
C PRO A 435 3.69 17.92 10.64
N GLY A 436 3.91 19.21 10.91
CA GLY A 436 5.14 19.71 11.55
C GLY A 436 5.96 20.69 10.70
N VAL A 437 5.67 20.82 9.40
CA VAL A 437 6.37 21.78 8.52
C VAL A 437 5.86 23.22 8.69
N ASN A 438 4.60 23.40 9.10
CA ASN A 438 3.89 24.69 9.12
C ASN A 438 4.12 25.50 7.83
N PHE A 439 3.58 24.97 6.74
CA PHE A 439 3.84 25.43 5.38
C PHE A 439 2.81 26.44 4.90
N THR A 440 3.22 27.35 4.01
CA THR A 440 2.33 28.19 3.21
C THR A 440 2.87 28.25 1.79
N ALA A 441 2.06 27.83 0.81
CA ALA A 441 2.44 27.86 -0.59
C ALA A 441 2.53 29.32 -1.08
N SER A 442 3.65 29.66 -1.71
CA SER A 442 3.80 30.93 -2.45
C SER A 442 3.75 30.73 -3.97
N TRP A 443 3.96 29.50 -4.44
CA TRP A 443 3.95 29.18 -5.86
C TRP A 443 3.58 27.72 -6.10
N VAL A 444 2.82 27.47 -7.17
CA VAL A 444 2.41 26.14 -7.61
C VAL A 444 2.52 26.06 -9.13
N PHE A 445 3.18 25.02 -9.66
CA PHE A 445 3.15 24.65 -11.06
C PHE A 445 2.36 23.35 -11.21
N VAL A 446 1.44 23.29 -12.17
CA VAL A 446 0.64 22.10 -12.49
C VAL A 446 0.90 21.73 -13.94
N ALA A 447 1.24 20.48 -14.22
CA ALA A 447 1.22 19.91 -15.56
C ALA A 447 0.36 18.65 -15.58
N THR A 448 -0.53 18.55 -16.55
CA THR A 448 -1.53 17.48 -16.67
C THR A 448 -1.44 16.86 -18.06
N TRP A 449 -1.41 15.54 -18.09
CA TRP A 449 -1.67 14.72 -19.27
C TRP A 449 -3.09 14.19 -19.08
N ASP A 450 -4.05 14.72 -19.82
CA ASP A 450 -5.46 14.36 -19.70
C ASP A 450 -5.91 13.53 -20.89
N LYS A 451 -6.40 12.32 -20.61
CA LYS A 451 -6.96 11.38 -21.59
C LYS A 451 -6.05 11.08 -22.77
N VAL A 452 -4.75 11.02 -22.51
CA VAL A 452 -3.76 10.77 -23.55
C VAL A 452 -3.62 9.27 -23.79
N ALA A 453 -3.54 8.86 -25.06
CA ALA A 453 -3.32 7.46 -25.41
C ALA A 453 -1.85 7.07 -25.41
N TYR A 454 -1.61 5.76 -25.31
CA TYR A 454 -0.31 5.18 -25.60
C TYR A 454 -0.04 5.13 -27.11
N TYR A 455 1.23 5.25 -27.50
CA TYR A 455 1.63 5.12 -28.91
C TYR A 455 1.17 3.77 -29.50
N SER A 456 0.58 3.82 -30.70
CA SER A 456 -0.03 2.66 -31.39
C SER A 456 -1.25 2.02 -30.71
N TYR A 457 -1.79 2.59 -29.64
CA TYR A 457 -3.03 2.16 -28.98
C TYR A 457 -4.08 3.28 -28.96
N SER A 458 -4.41 3.83 -30.13
CA SER A 458 -5.43 4.87 -30.27
C SER A 458 -6.76 4.41 -29.64
N GLY A 459 -7.20 5.07 -28.57
CA GLY A 459 -8.42 4.73 -27.83
C GLY A 459 -8.23 4.42 -26.34
N THR A 460 -7.00 4.26 -25.86
CA THR A 460 -6.71 4.31 -24.41
C THR A 460 -6.83 5.74 -23.91
N GLU A 461 -7.37 5.93 -22.70
CA GLU A 461 -7.40 7.23 -22.02
C GLU A 461 -6.62 7.09 -20.70
N THR A 462 -5.47 7.75 -20.61
CA THR A 462 -4.65 7.81 -19.40
C THR A 462 -4.55 9.27 -18.94
N SER A 463 -4.99 9.54 -17.71
CA SER A 463 -4.94 10.87 -17.09
C SER A 463 -4.05 10.87 -15.85
N PHE A 464 -3.06 11.75 -15.81
CA PHE A 464 -2.17 11.97 -14.65
C PHE A 464 -1.66 13.41 -14.61
N GLN A 465 -1.18 13.82 -13.44
CA GLN A 465 -0.76 15.19 -13.18
C GLN A 465 0.44 15.22 -12.25
N VAL A 466 1.35 16.16 -12.48
CA VAL A 466 2.41 16.55 -11.55
C VAL A 466 2.18 17.97 -11.05
N VAL A 467 2.39 18.18 -9.75
CA VAL A 467 2.26 19.47 -9.10
C VAL A 467 3.55 19.79 -8.36
N LEU A 468 4.25 20.85 -8.76
CA LEU A 468 5.40 21.38 -8.05
C LEU A 468 4.94 22.51 -7.14
N ILE A 469 5.25 22.46 -5.86
CA ILE A 469 4.79 23.45 -4.87
C ILE A 469 6.01 24.02 -4.17
N SER A 470 6.12 25.35 -4.08
CA SER A 470 7.16 26.02 -3.28
C SER A 470 6.60 27.08 -2.34
N GLY A 471 7.31 27.28 -1.23
CA GLY A 471 6.92 28.21 -0.17
C GLY A 471 7.97 28.29 0.92
N GLY A 472 8.44 29.51 1.23
CA GLY A 472 9.60 29.70 2.11
C GLY A 472 10.83 28.95 1.59
N ASN A 473 11.37 28.04 2.42
CA ASN A 473 12.51 27.19 2.06
C ASN A 473 12.11 25.77 1.63
N PHE A 474 10.81 25.49 1.47
CA PHE A 474 10.31 24.16 1.14
C PHE A 474 9.90 24.06 -0.34
N SER A 475 10.02 22.84 -0.85
CA SER A 475 9.64 22.47 -2.21
C SER A 475 9.12 21.05 -2.16
N PHE A 476 7.96 20.82 -2.77
CA PHE A 476 7.26 19.55 -2.78
C PHE A 476 6.89 19.17 -4.21
N VAL A 477 6.78 17.86 -4.44
CA VAL A 477 6.23 17.27 -5.65
C VAL A 477 5.01 16.46 -5.26
N LEU A 478 3.86 16.73 -5.87
CA LEU A 478 2.73 15.81 -5.90
C LEU A 478 2.63 15.14 -7.26
N MET A 479 2.28 13.85 -7.27
CA MET A 479 1.88 13.13 -8.47
C MET A 479 0.47 12.61 -8.25
N ASN A 480 -0.44 12.93 -9.15
CA ASN A 480 -1.85 12.58 -9.08
C ASN A 480 -2.21 11.70 -10.28
N TYR A 481 -2.96 10.63 -10.04
CA TYR A 481 -3.38 9.65 -11.04
C TYR A 481 -4.90 9.59 -11.09
N GLY A 482 -5.43 9.84 -12.29
CA GLY A 482 -6.83 9.58 -12.62
C GLY A 482 -6.95 8.18 -13.17
N ASP A 483 -7.78 8.01 -14.20
CA ASP A 483 -7.85 6.74 -14.92
C ASP A 483 -6.53 6.48 -15.65
N ILE A 484 -5.90 5.35 -15.35
CA ILE A 484 -4.69 4.89 -16.05
C ILE A 484 -5.08 3.66 -16.87
N ALA A 485 -5.01 3.76 -18.19
CA ALA A 485 -5.36 2.65 -19.06
C ALA A 485 -4.31 1.51 -18.97
N PRO A 486 -4.71 0.25 -19.21
CA PRO A 486 -3.76 -0.85 -19.38
C PRO A 486 -2.80 -0.55 -20.53
N THR A 487 -1.55 -0.97 -20.38
CA THR A 487 -0.57 -0.94 -21.47
C THR A 487 0.36 -2.14 -21.41
N ASN A 488 0.95 -2.48 -22.55
CA ASN A 488 2.06 -3.41 -22.63
C ASN A 488 3.43 -2.71 -22.68
N LEU A 489 3.44 -1.39 -22.72
CA LEU A 489 4.64 -0.57 -22.77
C LEU A 489 5.36 -0.59 -21.42
N ARG A 490 6.66 -0.35 -21.49
CA ARG A 490 7.45 -0.10 -20.28
C ARG A 490 7.09 1.28 -19.74
N ALA A 491 6.87 1.36 -18.44
CA ALA A 491 6.59 2.61 -17.74
C ALA A 491 7.55 2.79 -16.56
N GLU A 492 7.71 4.02 -16.11
CA GLU A 492 8.45 4.36 -14.89
C GLU A 492 7.78 5.58 -14.24
N ALA A 493 7.46 5.52 -12.95
CA ALA A 493 6.89 6.65 -12.22
C ALA A 493 7.73 6.96 -10.98
N GLY A 494 7.98 8.25 -10.71
CA GLY A 494 8.86 8.71 -9.64
C GLY A 494 9.76 9.86 -10.06
N TYR A 495 10.97 9.92 -9.50
CA TYR A 495 11.96 10.94 -9.82
C TYR A 495 13.37 10.40 -9.72
N ASP A 496 14.31 11.06 -10.40
CA ASP A 496 15.73 10.76 -10.31
C ASP A 496 16.53 12.07 -10.36
N THR A 497 17.70 12.07 -9.73
CA THR A 497 18.62 13.19 -9.71
C THR A 497 19.95 12.81 -10.34
N ASN A 498 20.67 13.81 -10.82
CA ASN A 498 22.05 13.70 -11.26
C ASN A 498 23.04 13.50 -10.09
N PHE A 499 22.57 12.96 -8.97
CA PHE A 499 23.37 12.66 -7.79
C PHE A 499 22.89 11.32 -7.20
N ILE A 500 22.57 11.27 -5.91
CA ILE A 500 22.24 10.03 -5.19
C ILE A 500 20.74 9.85 -4.93
N ASP A 501 19.94 10.88 -5.18
CA ASP A 501 18.54 10.92 -4.77
C ASP A 501 17.64 10.46 -5.91
N TYR A 502 16.81 9.46 -5.64
CA TYR A 502 15.80 8.97 -6.58
C TYR A 502 14.69 8.25 -5.84
N PHE A 503 13.56 8.08 -6.51
CA PHE A 503 12.43 7.32 -6.04
C PHE A 503 11.70 6.67 -7.21
N VAL A 504 11.35 5.40 -7.07
CA VAL A 504 10.47 4.68 -8.00
C VAL A 504 9.17 4.34 -7.26
N ILE A 505 8.04 4.78 -7.81
CA ILE A 505 6.73 4.36 -7.33
C ILE A 505 6.60 2.86 -7.59
N LEU A 506 6.35 2.13 -6.51
CA LEU A 506 6.26 0.68 -6.51
C LEU A 506 5.31 0.20 -7.61
N TRP A 507 5.74 -0.80 -8.37
CA TRP A 507 4.97 -1.45 -9.45
C TRP A 507 4.72 -0.62 -10.72
N SER A 508 5.20 0.63 -10.78
CA SER A 508 5.12 1.44 -12.00
C SER A 508 5.94 0.85 -13.17
N GLU A 509 6.96 0.04 -12.87
CA GLU A 509 7.78 -0.62 -13.90
C GLU A 509 7.09 -1.82 -14.57
N ASN A 510 6.00 -2.34 -13.98
CA ASN A 510 5.33 -3.54 -14.46
C ASN A 510 4.03 -3.18 -15.19
N LYS A 511 3.99 -3.54 -16.48
CA LYS A 511 2.89 -3.30 -17.41
C LYS A 511 1.52 -3.83 -16.94
N PHE A 512 1.51 -4.90 -16.14
CA PHE A 512 0.26 -5.47 -15.61
C PHE A 512 -0.30 -4.73 -14.40
N THR A 513 0.52 -3.93 -13.72
CA THR A 513 0.18 -3.27 -12.45
C THR A 513 0.11 -1.76 -12.56
N ILE A 514 0.37 -1.19 -13.74
CA ILE A 514 0.41 0.27 -13.95
C ILE A 514 -0.91 0.96 -13.60
N GLN A 515 -2.04 0.29 -13.82
CA GLN A 515 -3.37 0.78 -13.47
C GLN A 515 -3.54 1.01 -11.96
N ASN A 516 -2.73 0.33 -11.14
CA ASN A 516 -2.78 0.48 -9.69
C ASN A 516 -2.34 1.87 -9.24
N LEU A 517 -1.63 2.65 -10.08
CA LEU A 517 -1.28 4.04 -9.76
C LEU A 517 -2.51 4.88 -9.38
N THR A 518 -3.68 4.58 -9.95
CA THR A 518 -4.99 5.18 -9.61
C THR A 518 -5.38 5.00 -8.13
N TYR A 519 -4.88 3.95 -7.47
CA TYR A 519 -5.30 3.53 -6.14
C TYR A 519 -4.18 3.60 -5.10
N LEU A 520 -2.92 3.51 -5.53
CA LEU A 520 -1.76 3.56 -4.64
C LEU A 520 -1.50 4.99 -4.14
N SER A 521 -0.99 5.12 -2.91
CA SER A 521 -0.68 6.39 -2.27
C SER A 521 0.33 6.24 -1.15
N ASN A 522 1.17 7.26 -0.93
CA ASN A 522 1.98 7.42 0.29
C ASN A 522 1.43 8.47 1.28
N VAL A 523 0.29 9.08 0.96
CA VAL A 523 -0.38 10.11 1.78
C VAL A 523 -1.84 9.76 2.11
N ASN A 524 -2.21 8.50 1.88
CA ASN A 524 -3.56 7.99 2.13
C ASN A 524 -4.67 8.74 1.37
N VAL A 525 -4.35 9.20 0.15
CA VAL A 525 -5.31 9.75 -0.81
C VAL A 525 -5.15 8.93 -2.09
N PRO A 526 -6.12 8.08 -2.46
CA PRO A 526 -6.01 7.22 -3.63
C PRO A 526 -5.56 7.99 -4.87
N GLY A 527 -4.55 7.47 -5.56
CA GLY A 527 -4.00 8.11 -6.74
C GLY A 527 -3.07 9.28 -6.46
N ARG A 528 -2.72 9.58 -5.20
CA ARG A 528 -1.84 10.72 -4.87
C ARG A 528 -0.57 10.27 -4.18
N TRP A 529 0.54 10.81 -4.65
CA TRP A 529 1.86 10.70 -4.05
C TRP A 529 2.40 12.08 -3.72
N ALA A 530 3.07 12.23 -2.58
CA ALA A 530 3.67 13.48 -2.15
C ALA A 530 5.12 13.30 -1.67
N PHE A 531 5.99 14.23 -2.05
CA PHE A 531 7.41 14.19 -1.73
C PHE A 531 7.91 15.56 -1.29
N LEU A 532 8.69 15.63 -0.21
CA LEU A 532 9.50 16.79 0.14
C LEU A 532 10.84 16.69 -0.60
N VAL A 533 11.22 17.72 -1.36
CA VAL A 533 12.33 17.65 -2.34
C VAL A 533 13.29 18.85 -2.27
N ASN A 534 13.23 19.71 -1.27
CA ASN A 534 14.03 20.94 -1.23
C ASN A 534 15.53 20.74 -0.92
N GLN A 535 15.89 19.69 -0.20
CA GLN A 535 17.26 19.45 0.28
C GLN A 535 17.77 18.06 -0.13
N PRO A 536 19.09 17.91 -0.37
CA PRO A 536 19.68 16.62 -0.68
C PRO A 536 19.64 15.72 0.56
N SER A 537 19.63 14.40 0.36
CA SER A 537 19.60 13.42 1.45
C SER A 537 20.67 13.58 2.52
N ASP A 538 21.81 14.15 2.16
CA ASP A 538 23.02 14.16 3.00
C ASP A 538 23.08 15.39 3.94
N ALA A 539 22.08 16.27 3.93
CA ALA A 539 21.97 17.44 4.82
C ALA A 539 21.51 17.12 6.26
N ILE A 540 21.82 15.92 6.76
CA ILE A 540 21.32 15.37 8.02
C ILE A 540 21.96 16.10 9.22
N THR A 541 21.17 16.89 9.95
CA THR A 541 21.51 17.35 11.29
C THR A 541 21.37 16.22 12.30
N ARG A 542 22.22 16.23 13.34
CA ARG A 542 22.46 15.14 14.31
C ARG A 542 21.23 14.64 15.10
N ASP A 543 20.10 15.34 14.97
CA ASP A 543 18.88 15.14 15.79
C ASP A 543 17.85 14.20 15.14
N ASP A 544 18.01 13.80 13.88
CA ASP A 544 17.06 12.92 13.15
C ASP A 544 17.53 11.44 13.09
N VAL A 545 18.06 10.90 14.20
CA VAL A 545 18.59 9.53 14.24
C VAL A 545 17.67 8.60 15.02
N LEU A 546 17.02 7.68 14.30
CA LEU A 546 16.25 6.57 14.87
C LEU A 546 17.16 5.35 15.09
N GLY A 547 17.26 4.89 16.33
CA GLY A 547 17.91 3.63 16.68
C GLY A 547 16.97 2.45 16.50
N VAL A 548 17.28 1.55 15.56
CA VAL A 548 16.51 0.34 15.31
C VAL A 548 17.34 -0.89 15.65
N ARG A 549 16.82 -1.75 16.54
CA ARG A 549 17.41 -3.08 16.80
C ARG A 549 16.76 -4.10 15.88
N LEU A 550 17.58 -4.76 15.05
CA LEU A 550 17.19 -5.86 14.18
C LEU A 550 17.80 -7.17 14.66
N LYS A 551 17.04 -8.25 14.67
CA LYS A 551 17.62 -9.60 14.67
C LYS A 551 17.73 -10.11 13.26
N VAL A 552 18.92 -10.54 12.85
CA VAL A 552 19.19 -11.02 11.50
C VAL A 552 19.73 -12.44 11.53
N LEU A 553 19.17 -13.30 10.68
CA LEU A 553 19.72 -14.61 10.32
C LEU A 553 20.61 -14.43 9.08
N THR A 554 21.87 -14.85 9.20
CA THR A 554 22.85 -14.74 8.12
C THR A 554 23.82 -15.92 8.14
N GLY A 555 24.23 -16.37 6.95
CA GLY A 555 25.34 -17.32 6.77
C GLY A 555 26.71 -16.65 6.87
N SER A 556 26.80 -15.32 6.78
CA SER A 556 28.05 -14.57 6.84
C SER A 556 28.35 -14.08 8.25
N ASN A 557 29.62 -14.12 8.66
CA ASN A 557 30.02 -13.57 9.95
C ASN A 557 30.02 -12.04 9.92
N LEU A 558 29.00 -11.41 10.51
CA LEU A 558 28.87 -9.95 10.58
C LEU A 558 29.77 -9.30 11.64
N THR A 559 30.64 -10.03 12.34
CA THR A 559 31.76 -9.39 13.07
C THR A 559 32.89 -8.96 12.13
N ASP A 560 32.88 -9.42 10.88
CA ASP A 560 33.83 -9.00 9.84
C ASP A 560 33.36 -7.73 9.12
N THR A 561 34.22 -6.72 9.02
CA THR A 561 33.91 -5.40 8.48
C THR A 561 33.54 -5.42 6.99
N ASN A 562 34.07 -6.34 6.18
CA ASN A 562 33.70 -6.44 4.77
C ASN A 562 32.31 -7.05 4.61
N ASN A 563 31.99 -8.08 5.40
CA ASN A 563 30.64 -8.65 5.43
C ASN A 563 29.61 -7.64 5.93
N GLN A 564 29.96 -6.80 6.90
CA GLN A 564 29.11 -5.69 7.35
C GLN A 564 28.80 -4.69 6.23
N LYS A 565 29.79 -4.33 5.40
CA LYS A 565 29.58 -3.42 4.26
C LYS A 565 28.66 -4.03 3.21
N ILE A 566 28.87 -5.29 2.85
CA ILE A 566 28.04 -6.01 1.88
C ILE A 566 26.60 -6.11 2.41
N PHE A 567 26.44 -6.49 3.68
CA PHE A 567 25.16 -6.56 4.36
C PHE A 567 24.42 -5.22 4.32
N LEU A 568 25.09 -4.14 4.70
CA LEU A 568 24.48 -2.82 4.79
C LEU A 568 24.04 -2.32 3.41
N GLN A 569 24.84 -2.58 2.38
CA GLN A 569 24.51 -2.25 1.00
C GLN A 569 23.27 -3.01 0.52
N GLN A 570 23.25 -4.34 0.68
CA GLN A 570 22.11 -5.18 0.30
C GLN A 570 20.84 -4.83 1.05
N PHE A 571 20.96 -4.56 2.35
CA PHE A 571 19.84 -4.15 3.19
C PHE A 571 19.27 -2.82 2.72
N GLN A 572 20.13 -1.83 2.45
CA GLN A 572 19.67 -0.53 1.98
C GLN A 572 19.09 -0.57 0.57
N ASP A 573 19.63 -1.39 -0.33
CA ASP A 573 19.06 -1.61 -1.66
C ASP A 573 17.68 -2.29 -1.57
N THR A 574 17.51 -3.21 -0.62
CA THR A 574 16.21 -3.83 -0.32
C THR A 574 15.21 -2.81 0.21
N LEU A 575 15.63 -1.92 1.12
CA LEU A 575 14.76 -0.85 1.62
C LEU A 575 14.31 0.09 0.50
N ARG A 576 15.22 0.47 -0.41
CA ARG A 576 14.88 1.30 -1.58
C ARG A 576 13.85 0.63 -2.49
N LYS A 577 14.02 -0.66 -2.78
CA LYS A 577 13.04 -1.46 -3.53
C LYS A 577 11.68 -1.54 -2.82
N LYS A 578 11.66 -1.44 -1.49
CA LYS A 578 10.45 -1.42 -0.65
C LYS A 578 9.88 -0.01 -0.46
N GLY A 579 10.31 0.97 -1.26
CA GLY A 579 9.75 2.32 -1.25
C GLY A 579 10.29 3.22 -0.14
N VAL A 580 11.36 2.83 0.55
CA VAL A 580 12.06 3.71 1.48
C VAL A 580 12.94 4.68 0.65
N PRO A 581 12.77 6.01 0.80
CA PRO A 581 13.56 6.98 0.03
C PRO A 581 15.07 6.77 0.19
N SER A 582 15.85 7.09 -0.86
CA SER A 582 17.33 7.11 -0.82
C SER A 582 17.88 7.98 0.32
N THR A 583 17.08 8.96 0.76
CA THR A 583 17.37 9.89 1.85
C THR A 583 17.52 9.23 3.20
N VAL A 584 16.97 8.03 3.38
CA VAL A 584 17.11 7.24 4.59
C VAL A 584 18.46 6.52 4.56
N ARG A 585 19.43 7.04 5.33
CA ARG A 585 20.75 6.43 5.51
C ARG A 585 20.72 5.45 6.67
N ILE A 586 21.34 4.30 6.47
CA ILE A 586 21.44 3.26 7.48
C ILE A 586 22.91 3.15 7.87
N LYS A 587 23.22 3.31 9.15
CA LYS A 587 24.56 3.04 9.68
C LYS A 587 24.50 1.89 10.66
N LEU A 588 25.41 0.95 10.50
CA LEU A 588 25.62 -0.11 11.47
C LEU A 588 26.30 0.47 12.72
N SER A 589 25.63 0.40 13.87
CA SER A 589 26.15 0.92 15.14
C SER A 589 26.76 -0.19 16.00
N ARG A 590 26.10 -1.34 16.10
CA ARG A 590 26.58 -2.47 16.92
C ARG A 590 26.15 -3.80 16.34
N VAL A 591 27.02 -4.80 16.47
CA VAL A 591 26.77 -6.20 16.10
C VAL A 591 27.03 -7.08 17.32
N GLN A 592 26.08 -7.96 17.65
CA GLN A 592 26.24 -8.97 18.69
C GLN A 592 25.86 -10.35 18.15
N ASN A 593 26.80 -11.28 18.16
CA ASN A 593 26.51 -12.68 17.88
C ASN A 593 25.71 -13.28 19.04
N LYS A 594 24.51 -13.77 18.77
CA LYS A 594 23.83 -14.69 19.68
C LYS A 594 24.14 -16.12 19.23
N ARG A 595 24.58 -16.96 20.17
CA ARG A 595 24.61 -18.40 19.92
C ARG A 595 23.15 -18.86 19.76
N PRO A 596 22.88 -19.82 18.85
CA PRO A 596 21.53 -20.28 18.54
C PRO A 596 20.79 -20.74 19.80
#